data_AF-A0A327ZKE5-F1
#
_entry.id   AF-A0A327ZKE5-F1
#
_cell.length_a   1.000
_cell.length_b   1.000
_cell.length_c   1.000
_cell.angle_alpha   90.00
_cell.angle_beta   90.00
_cell.angle_gamma   90.00
#
_symmetry.space_group_name_H-M   'P 1'
#
loop_
_entity.id
_entity.type
_entity.pdbx_description
1 polymer ?
#
loop_
_entity_poly.entity_id
_entity_poly.type
_entity_poly.pdbx_seq_one_letter_code
_entity_poly.pdbx_strand_id
1 'polypeptide(L)'
;MTEPDAPPAPKHQGRLLYFVVAAASALVGGAVALAVLFLAGYRPVPVHRYEIIVTLDRKATAEQDAGVRAFLEKLPSAGSVTVTDRDELFERVRQGMQAEGIDMPDGMTAADLAVTLKISTVDPDFDCSAVSALHDTAGVDEFGVTRTRGGSGQVATLLC
;
A
#
# COMPACT_ATOMS: atom_id res chain seq x y z
N MET A 1 -0.83 76.42 18.70
CA MET A 1 -0.81 75.00 19.09
C MET A 1 -0.56 74.22 17.82
N THR A 2 0.68 73.81 17.60
CA THR A 2 1.11 73.11 16.38
C THR A 2 1.19 71.63 16.71
N GLU A 3 0.37 70.85 16.03
CA GLU A 3 0.26 69.39 16.17
C GLU A 3 1.57 68.73 15.71
N PRO A 4 2.16 67.78 16.46
CA PRO A 4 3.39 67.13 16.05
C PRO A 4 3.10 66.15 14.91
N ASP A 5 3.73 66.40 13.78
CA ASP A 5 3.67 65.56 12.57
C ASP A 5 4.14 64.14 12.89
N ALA A 6 3.30 63.14 12.62
CA ALA A 6 3.61 61.75 12.87
C ALA A 6 4.62 61.23 11.82
N PRO A 7 5.64 60.45 12.21
CA PRO A 7 6.66 60.00 11.28
C PRO A 7 6.08 59.07 10.21
N PRO A 8 6.54 59.18 8.95
CA PRO A 8 6.03 58.38 7.85
C PRO A 8 6.32 56.89 8.07
N ALA A 9 5.29 56.06 7.88
CA ALA A 9 5.36 54.62 8.04
C ALA A 9 6.47 53.98 7.17
N PRO A 10 7.24 53.01 7.70
CA PRO A 10 8.36 52.41 6.98
C PRO A 10 7.91 51.67 5.72
N LYS A 11 8.61 51.90 4.60
CA LYS A 11 8.33 51.29 3.29
C LYS A 11 8.66 49.78 3.30
N HIS A 12 7.63 48.95 3.40
CA HIS A 12 7.72 47.47 3.37
C HIS A 12 8.15 46.88 2.02
N GLN A 13 8.24 47.69 0.96
CA GLN A 13 8.47 47.25 -0.42
C GLN A 13 9.82 46.54 -0.65
N GLY A 14 10.89 46.94 0.06
CA GLY A 14 12.22 46.36 -0.12
C GLY A 14 12.32 44.91 0.35
N ARG A 15 11.70 44.58 1.49
CA ARG A 15 11.75 43.21 2.05
C ARG A 15 11.05 42.20 1.16
N LEU A 16 9.91 42.58 0.57
CA LEU A 16 9.14 41.68 -0.28
C LEU A 16 9.92 41.28 -1.54
N LEU A 17 10.69 42.22 -2.10
CA LEU A 17 11.53 41.98 -3.27
C LEU A 17 12.66 40.98 -2.97
N TYR A 18 13.30 41.09 -1.81
CA TYR A 18 14.32 40.12 -1.36
C TYR A 18 13.74 38.71 -1.18
N PHE A 19 12.53 38.58 -0.61
CA PHE A 19 11.89 37.28 -0.47
C PHE A 19 11.56 36.64 -1.83
N VAL A 20 11.08 37.44 -2.79
CA VAL A 20 10.78 36.96 -4.15
C VAL A 20 12.05 36.48 -4.84
N VAL A 21 13.14 37.24 -4.76
CA VAL A 21 14.43 36.85 -5.37
C VAL A 21 14.97 35.58 -4.72
N ALA A 22 14.96 35.48 -3.38
CA ALA A 22 15.42 34.30 -2.68
C ALA A 22 14.59 33.04 -3.02
N ALA A 23 13.27 33.17 -3.10
CA ALA A 23 12.38 32.08 -3.51
C ALA A 23 12.66 31.64 -4.96
N ALA A 24 12.83 32.60 -5.88
CA ALA A 24 13.16 32.31 -7.27
C ALA A 24 14.53 31.59 -7.39
N SER A 25 15.54 32.06 -6.66
CA SER A 25 16.87 31.43 -6.65
C SER A 25 16.83 30.00 -6.08
N ALA A 26 16.07 29.77 -5.01
CA ALA A 26 15.90 28.44 -4.43
C ALA A 26 15.22 27.47 -5.40
N LEU A 27 14.19 27.92 -6.12
CA LEU A 27 13.51 27.12 -7.14
C LEU A 27 14.43 26.77 -8.32
N VAL A 28 15.20 27.73 -8.82
CA VAL A 28 16.18 27.49 -9.89
C VAL A 28 17.27 26.53 -9.43
N GLY A 29 17.82 26.71 -8.22
CA GLY A 29 18.81 25.79 -7.65
C GLY A 29 18.28 24.37 -7.50
N GLY A 30 17.04 24.23 -7.02
CA GLY A 30 16.37 22.92 -6.91
C GLY A 30 16.15 22.25 -8.26
N ALA A 31 15.71 22.99 -9.28
CA ALA A 31 15.51 22.48 -10.63
C ALA A 31 16.83 22.04 -11.28
N VAL A 32 17.91 22.81 -11.11
CA VAL A 32 19.24 22.45 -11.61
C VAL A 32 19.77 21.20 -10.91
N ALA A 33 19.63 21.10 -9.59
CA ALA A 33 20.05 19.91 -8.83
C ALA A 33 19.30 18.65 -9.28
N LEU A 34 17.98 18.73 -9.48
CA LEU A 34 17.18 17.64 -10.02
C LEU A 34 17.61 17.26 -11.45
N ALA A 35 17.86 18.25 -12.31
CA ALA A 35 18.32 18.00 -13.68
C ALA A 35 19.68 17.29 -13.71
N VAL A 36 20.62 17.70 -12.85
CA VAL A 36 21.93 17.04 -12.70
C VAL A 36 21.77 15.60 -12.20
N LEU A 37 20.90 15.36 -11.21
CA LEU A 37 20.60 14.00 -10.74
C LEU A 37 20.05 13.11 -11.86
N PHE A 38 19.08 13.61 -12.63
CA PHE A 38 18.53 12.87 -13.77
C PHE A 38 19.58 12.61 -14.87
N LEU A 39 20.42 13.59 -15.19
CA LEU A 39 21.52 13.44 -16.17
C LEU A 39 22.60 12.46 -15.68
N ALA A 40 22.85 12.43 -14.36
CA ALA A 40 23.74 11.45 -13.73
C ALA A 40 23.12 10.04 -13.65
N GLY A 41 21.92 9.83 -14.21
CA GLY A 41 21.24 8.54 -14.25
C GLY A 41 20.45 8.20 -12.98
N TYR A 42 20.33 9.13 -12.03
CA TYR A 42 19.51 8.93 -10.85
C TYR A 42 18.04 8.88 -11.26
N ARG A 43 17.41 7.71 -11.09
CA ARG A 43 15.97 7.54 -11.25
C ARG A 43 15.37 7.12 -9.92
N PRO A 44 14.25 7.72 -9.49
CA PRO A 44 13.53 7.20 -8.33
C PRO A 44 13.13 5.76 -8.62
N VAL A 45 13.55 4.84 -7.76
CA VAL A 45 13.17 3.44 -7.89
C VAL A 45 11.67 3.36 -7.58
N PRO A 46 10.83 2.85 -8.51
CA PRO A 46 9.40 2.79 -8.27
C PRO A 46 9.16 1.82 -7.11
N VAL A 47 8.54 2.30 -6.05
CA VAL A 47 8.03 1.44 -4.99
C VAL A 47 6.70 0.83 -5.42
N HIS A 48 6.54 -0.45 -5.16
CA HIS A 48 5.36 -1.23 -5.49
C HIS A 48 4.72 -1.71 -4.19
N ARG A 49 3.38 -1.79 -4.19
CA ARG A 49 2.68 -2.50 -3.12
C ARG A 49 2.50 -3.93 -3.58
N TYR A 50 2.96 -4.88 -2.79
CA TYR A 50 2.70 -6.29 -2.98
C TYR A 50 1.67 -6.75 -1.97
N GLU A 51 0.76 -7.59 -2.42
CA GLU A 51 -0.28 -8.17 -1.59
C GLU A 51 -0.23 -9.68 -1.78
N ILE A 52 0.07 -10.36 -0.68
CA ILE A 52 0.12 -11.82 -0.61
C ILE A 52 -1.21 -12.25 -0.02
N ILE A 53 -1.91 -13.10 -0.77
CA ILE A 53 -3.19 -13.68 -0.38
C ILE A 53 -2.96 -15.17 -0.22
N VAL A 54 -3.25 -15.69 0.96
CA VAL A 54 -3.15 -17.12 1.28
C VAL A 54 -4.53 -17.63 1.61
N THR A 55 -4.96 -18.65 0.88
CA THR A 55 -6.20 -19.37 1.09
C THR A 55 -5.90 -20.64 1.86
N LEU A 56 -6.48 -20.78 3.05
CA LEU A 56 -6.33 -22.00 3.83
C LEU A 56 -7.29 -23.09 3.36
N ASP A 57 -6.86 -24.35 3.52
CA ASP A 57 -7.73 -25.51 3.33
C ASP A 57 -8.97 -25.40 4.23
N ARG A 58 -10.12 -25.84 3.74
CA ARG A 58 -11.39 -25.82 4.48
C ARG A 58 -11.35 -26.63 5.78
N LYS A 59 -10.46 -27.62 5.85
CA LYS A 59 -10.20 -28.47 7.02
C LYS A 59 -8.97 -28.04 7.82
N ALA A 60 -8.37 -26.89 7.50
CA ALA A 60 -7.25 -26.36 8.28
C ALA A 60 -7.65 -26.20 9.76
N THR A 61 -6.80 -26.71 10.63
CA THR A 61 -6.93 -26.62 12.09
C THR A 61 -6.55 -25.23 12.58
N ALA A 62 -6.95 -24.89 13.81
CA ALA A 62 -6.56 -23.63 14.44
C ALA A 62 -5.02 -23.52 14.60
N GLU A 63 -4.32 -24.64 14.82
CA GLU A 63 -2.85 -24.62 14.87
C GLU A 63 -2.22 -24.31 13.50
N GLN A 64 -2.81 -24.80 12.41
CA GLN A 64 -2.34 -24.51 11.05
C GLN A 64 -2.59 -23.05 10.67
N ASP A 65 -3.77 -22.49 10.97
CA ASP A 65 -4.04 -21.05 10.77
C ASP A 65 -3.01 -20.19 11.54
N ALA A 66 -2.79 -20.49 12.81
CA ALA A 66 -1.82 -19.77 13.63
C ALA A 66 -0.39 -19.90 13.07
N GLY A 67 -0.03 -21.07 12.53
CA GLY A 67 1.26 -21.30 11.89
C GLY A 67 1.47 -20.46 10.63
N VAL A 68 0.47 -20.44 9.74
CA VAL A 68 0.51 -19.63 8.51
C VAL A 68 0.53 -18.14 8.85
N ARG A 69 -0.29 -17.70 9.82
CA ARG A 69 -0.28 -16.32 10.29
C ARG A 69 1.09 -15.90 10.84
N ALA A 70 1.66 -16.72 11.72
CA ALA A 70 2.98 -16.47 12.28
C ALA A 70 4.10 -16.51 11.23
N PHE A 71 3.93 -17.27 10.15
CA PHE A 71 4.83 -17.25 9.00
C PHE A 71 4.73 -15.91 8.26
N LEU A 72 3.51 -15.48 7.91
CA LEU A 72 3.27 -14.22 7.19
C LEU A 72 3.77 -13.01 7.98
N GLU A 73 3.59 -12.99 9.30
CA GLU A 73 4.08 -11.93 10.19
C GLU A 73 5.62 -11.82 10.23
N LYS A 74 6.34 -12.89 9.88
CA LYS A 74 7.81 -12.92 9.84
C LYS A 74 8.38 -12.45 8.50
N LEU A 75 7.55 -12.25 7.48
CA LEU A 75 8.03 -11.81 6.18
C LEU A 75 8.70 -10.44 6.31
N PRO A 76 9.86 -10.22 5.66
CA PRO A 76 10.50 -8.93 5.65
C PRO A 76 9.59 -7.88 4.97
N SER A 77 9.60 -6.65 5.49
CA SER A 77 8.78 -5.52 5.01
C SER A 77 7.25 -5.70 5.15
N ALA A 78 6.80 -6.82 5.72
CA ALA A 78 5.41 -7.08 6.05
C ALA A 78 4.74 -5.94 6.83
N GLY A 79 3.66 -5.40 6.27
CA GLY A 79 2.69 -4.64 7.05
C GLY A 79 1.89 -5.54 7.99
N SER A 80 0.85 -4.99 8.63
CA SER A 80 -0.05 -5.79 9.46
C SER A 80 -0.74 -6.88 8.65
N VAL A 81 -0.72 -8.12 9.13
CA VAL A 81 -1.52 -9.22 8.56
C VAL A 81 -3.00 -8.94 8.83
N THR A 82 -3.78 -8.85 7.77
CA THR A 82 -5.24 -8.81 7.84
C THR A 82 -5.76 -10.22 7.63
N VAL A 83 -6.43 -10.76 8.63
CA VAL A 83 -7.14 -12.03 8.51
C VAL A 83 -8.60 -11.73 8.21
N THR A 84 -9.13 -12.33 7.15
CA THR A 84 -10.56 -12.32 6.88
C THR A 84 -11.11 -13.68 7.24
N ASP A 85 -11.93 -13.70 8.29
CA ASP A 85 -12.60 -14.91 8.75
C ASP A 85 -13.66 -15.38 7.73
N ARG A 86 -14.03 -16.66 7.79
CA ARG A 86 -15.05 -17.26 6.91
C ARG A 86 -16.38 -16.54 7.02
N ASP A 87 -16.78 -16.17 8.24
CA ASP A 87 -18.06 -15.49 8.48
C ASP A 87 -18.03 -14.07 7.89
N GLU A 88 -16.91 -13.37 8.03
CA GLU A 88 -16.75 -12.04 7.45
C GLU A 88 -16.71 -12.09 5.92
N LEU A 89 -16.01 -13.07 5.35
CA LEU A 89 -15.96 -13.27 3.91
C LEU A 89 -17.34 -13.61 3.36
N PHE A 90 -18.11 -14.45 4.05
CA PHE A 90 -19.47 -14.79 3.69
C PHE A 90 -20.38 -13.56 3.64
N GLU A 91 -20.33 -12.74 4.68
CA GLU A 91 -21.12 -11.50 4.72
C GLU A 91 -20.71 -10.52 3.62
N ARG A 92 -19.43 -10.41 3.33
CA ARG A 92 -18.93 -9.56 2.23
C ARG A 92 -19.39 -10.05 0.86
N VAL A 93 -19.33 -11.36 0.61
CA VAL A 93 -19.82 -11.98 -0.62
C VAL A 93 -21.33 -11.78 -0.74
N ARG A 94 -22.08 -12.03 0.32
CA ARG A 94 -23.53 -11.83 0.38
C ARG A 94 -23.91 -10.39 0.05
N GLN A 95 -23.23 -9.42 0.65
CA GLN A 95 -23.45 -8.00 0.38
C GLN A 95 -23.10 -7.63 -1.07
N GLY A 96 -22.01 -8.16 -1.61
CA GLY A 96 -21.60 -7.95 -3.00
C GLY A 96 -22.65 -8.48 -4.00
N MET A 97 -23.10 -9.71 -3.82
CA MET A 97 -24.14 -10.32 -4.66
C MET A 97 -25.45 -9.52 -4.59
N GLN A 98 -25.87 -9.11 -3.39
CA GLN A 98 -27.05 -8.27 -3.22
C GLN A 98 -26.94 -6.92 -3.93
N ALA A 99 -25.76 -6.28 -3.90
CA ALA A 99 -25.52 -5.02 -4.60
C ALA A 99 -25.60 -5.17 -6.13
N GLU A 100 -25.25 -6.36 -6.65
CA GLU A 100 -25.35 -6.71 -8.07
C GLU A 100 -26.73 -7.26 -8.46
N GLY A 101 -27.65 -7.43 -7.50
CA GLY A 101 -28.98 -8.01 -7.73
C GLY A 101 -28.95 -9.51 -8.02
N ILE A 102 -27.88 -10.20 -7.60
CA ILE A 102 -27.70 -11.65 -7.73
C ILE A 102 -28.16 -12.29 -6.43
N ASP A 103 -29.08 -13.25 -6.54
CA ASP A 103 -29.50 -14.05 -5.39
C ASP A 103 -28.40 -15.04 -5.00
N MET A 104 -28.17 -15.16 -3.69
CA MET A 104 -27.24 -16.13 -3.13
C MET A 104 -27.73 -17.55 -3.46
N PRO A 105 -26.87 -18.47 -3.92
CA PRO A 105 -27.27 -19.85 -4.14
C PRO A 105 -27.83 -20.49 -2.86
N ASP A 106 -28.94 -21.20 -2.98
CA ASP A 106 -29.54 -21.95 -1.88
C ASP A 106 -28.54 -22.96 -1.30
N GLY A 107 -28.31 -22.87 0.02
CA GLY A 107 -27.42 -23.78 0.74
C GLY A 107 -25.95 -23.34 0.80
N MET A 108 -25.58 -22.20 0.23
CA MET A 108 -24.25 -21.63 0.47
C MET A 108 -24.14 -21.14 1.92
N THR A 109 -23.14 -21.63 2.64
CA THR A 109 -22.86 -21.26 4.03
C THR A 109 -21.45 -20.70 4.19
N ALA A 110 -21.16 -20.05 5.31
CA ALA A 110 -19.81 -19.60 5.63
C ALA A 110 -18.80 -20.77 5.70
N ALA A 111 -19.26 -21.97 6.05
CA ALA A 111 -18.41 -23.16 6.10
C ALA A 111 -17.91 -23.60 4.71
N ASP A 112 -18.58 -23.18 3.63
CA ASP A 112 -18.18 -23.47 2.26
C ASP A 112 -17.04 -22.55 1.78
N LEU A 113 -16.78 -21.45 2.51
CA LEU A 113 -15.72 -20.51 2.23
C LEU A 113 -14.42 -20.89 2.95
N ALA A 114 -13.31 -20.59 2.29
CA ALA A 114 -11.98 -20.73 2.88
C ALA A 114 -11.63 -19.49 3.72
N VAL A 115 -10.80 -19.70 4.76
CA VAL A 115 -10.17 -18.57 5.44
C VAL A 115 -9.14 -17.96 4.50
N THR A 116 -9.12 -16.64 4.42
CA THR A 116 -8.13 -15.92 3.62
C THR A 116 -7.29 -15.03 4.53
N LEU A 117 -5.98 -15.24 4.50
CA LEU A 117 -5.01 -14.38 5.14
C LEU A 117 -4.40 -13.48 4.08
N LYS A 118 -4.38 -12.18 4.37
CA LYS A 118 -3.85 -11.17 3.47
C LYS A 118 -2.79 -10.37 4.19
N ILE A 119 -1.66 -10.18 3.54
CA ILE A 119 -0.62 -9.27 4.00
C ILE A 119 -0.19 -8.36 2.87
N SER A 120 0.10 -7.11 3.21
CA SER A 120 0.61 -6.13 2.24
C SER A 120 2.00 -5.68 2.64
N THR A 121 2.89 -5.59 1.66
CA THR A 121 4.24 -5.03 1.80
C THR A 121 4.48 -3.95 0.75
N VAL A 122 5.43 -3.06 1.00
CA VAL A 122 5.84 -2.01 0.06
C VAL A 122 7.34 -2.10 -0.16
N ASP A 123 7.72 -2.54 -1.35
CA ASP A 123 9.11 -2.73 -1.73
C ASP A 123 9.33 -2.34 -3.20
N PRO A 124 10.58 -2.05 -3.61
CA PRO A 124 10.92 -1.90 -5.03
C PRO A 124 10.72 -3.17 -5.85
N ASP A 125 10.97 -4.32 -5.23
CA ASP A 125 10.85 -5.64 -5.84
C ASP A 125 10.40 -6.67 -4.79
N PHE A 126 9.92 -7.82 -5.25
CA PHE A 126 9.44 -8.89 -4.38
C PHE A 126 10.16 -10.20 -4.66
N ASP A 127 10.74 -10.80 -3.62
CA ASP A 127 11.45 -12.08 -3.70
C ASP A 127 10.49 -13.24 -3.42
N CYS A 128 10.16 -14.02 -4.47
CA CYS A 128 9.33 -15.23 -4.34
C CYS A 128 9.92 -16.27 -3.39
N SER A 129 11.24 -16.26 -3.14
CA SER A 129 11.85 -17.21 -2.19
C SER A 129 11.30 -17.03 -0.77
N ALA A 130 10.91 -15.81 -0.40
CA ALA A 130 10.33 -15.49 0.90
C ALA A 130 8.98 -16.18 1.16
N VAL A 131 8.23 -16.51 0.11
CA VAL A 131 6.91 -17.17 0.19
C VAL A 131 6.91 -18.59 -0.34
N SER A 132 8.02 -19.06 -0.91
CA SER A 132 8.13 -20.40 -1.50
C SER A 132 7.74 -21.53 -0.54
N ALA A 133 8.03 -21.37 0.76
CA ALA A 133 7.67 -22.34 1.79
C ALA A 133 6.15 -22.49 2.00
N LEU A 134 5.33 -21.54 1.53
CA LEU A 134 3.87 -21.64 1.63
C LEU A 134 3.31 -22.77 0.76
N HIS A 135 3.97 -23.14 -0.35
CA HIS A 135 3.56 -24.27 -1.20
C HIS A 135 3.49 -25.59 -0.43
N ASP A 136 4.44 -25.79 0.49
CA ASP A 136 4.56 -27.04 1.27
C ASP A 136 3.97 -26.91 2.69
N THR A 137 3.35 -25.77 3.02
CA THR A 137 2.84 -25.52 4.37
C THR A 137 1.50 -26.23 4.57
N ALA A 138 1.44 -27.11 5.57
CA ALA A 138 0.23 -27.85 5.89
C ALA A 138 -0.94 -26.91 6.23
N GLY A 139 -2.07 -27.10 5.54
CA GLY A 139 -3.27 -26.29 5.73
C GLY A 139 -3.38 -25.09 4.78
N VAL A 140 -2.41 -24.86 3.90
CA VAL A 140 -2.54 -23.94 2.75
C VAL A 140 -3.11 -24.72 1.56
N ASP A 141 -4.15 -24.16 0.92
CA ASP A 141 -4.74 -24.68 -0.32
C ASP A 141 -4.13 -23.99 -1.53
N GLU A 142 -4.08 -22.65 -1.49
CA GLU A 142 -3.51 -21.83 -2.55
C GLU A 142 -2.90 -20.54 -1.95
N PHE A 143 -1.89 -19.99 -2.61
CA PHE A 143 -1.50 -18.60 -2.37
C PHE A 143 -1.18 -17.89 -3.68
N GLY A 144 -1.33 -16.57 -3.66
CA GLY A 144 -0.99 -15.71 -4.79
C GLY A 144 -0.34 -14.42 -4.31
N VAL A 145 0.54 -13.87 -5.14
CA VAL A 145 1.14 -12.56 -4.90
C VAL A 145 0.69 -11.62 -6.00
N THR A 146 0.11 -10.49 -5.62
CA THR A 146 -0.29 -9.44 -6.56
C THR A 146 0.55 -8.19 -6.34
N ARG A 147 0.99 -7.57 -7.43
CA ARG A 147 1.72 -6.32 -7.43
C ARG A 147 0.82 -5.20 -7.91
N THR A 148 0.62 -4.20 -7.07
CA THR A 148 0.00 -2.93 -7.43
C THR A 148 1.05 -1.86 -7.71
N ARG A 149 1.09 -1.34 -8.94
CA ARG A 149 2.04 -0.30 -9.34
C ARG A 149 1.62 1.06 -8.78
N GLY A 150 2.44 1.63 -7.90
CA GLY A 150 2.26 2.97 -7.35
C GLY A 150 2.02 4.02 -8.45
N GLY A 151 0.95 4.80 -8.30
CA GLY A 151 0.58 5.89 -9.22
C GLY A 151 -0.35 5.52 -10.38
N SER A 152 -0.51 4.24 -10.72
CA SER A 152 -1.41 3.81 -11.82
C SER A 152 -2.56 2.90 -11.38
N GLY A 153 -2.45 2.27 -10.21
CA GLY A 153 -3.42 1.28 -9.74
C GLY A 153 -3.44 -0.02 -10.54
N GLN A 154 -2.54 -0.20 -11.52
CA GLN A 154 -2.44 -1.44 -12.28
C GLN A 154 -2.00 -2.58 -11.37
N VAL A 155 -2.72 -3.70 -11.45
CA VAL A 155 -2.48 -4.93 -10.69
C VAL A 155 -1.91 -5.98 -11.63
N ALA A 156 -0.85 -6.67 -11.20
CA ALA A 156 -0.30 -7.82 -11.90
C ALA A 156 -0.12 -8.99 -10.92
N THR A 157 -0.51 -10.20 -11.31
CA THR A 157 -0.25 -11.40 -10.52
C THR A 157 1.17 -11.91 -10.81
N LEU A 158 1.89 -12.24 -9.75
CA LEU A 158 3.20 -12.87 -9.80
C LEU A 158 3.00 -14.37 -9.57
N LEU A 159 3.59 -15.17 -10.44
CA LEU A 159 3.66 -16.62 -10.26
C LEU A 159 4.92 -16.90 -9.45
N CYS A 160 4.69 -17.14 -8.16
CA CYS A 160 5.59 -17.84 -7.26
C CYS A 160 5.01 -19.25 -7.06
#